data_AF-A0A0D2JTQ3-F1
#
_entry.id   AF-A0A0D2JTQ3-F1
#
_cell.length_a   1.000
_cell.length_b   1.000
_cell.length_c   1.000
_cell.angle_alpha   90.00
_cell.angle_beta   90.00
_cell.angle_gamma   90.00
#
_symmetry.space_group_name_H-M   'P 1'
#
loop_
_entity.id
_entity.type
_entity.pdbx_description
1 polymer ?
#
loop_
_entity_poly.entity_id
_entity_poly.type
_entity_poly.pdbx_seq_one_letter_code
_entity_poly.pdbx_strand_id
1 'polypeptide(L)'
;MGAKVSKISAQEEARIAKKCVARRTAYYGCVAANKADPKACERLEAALVMCTASELASCKEASGEHERCFTSLMNTGRYNGRRDCTVELDALKAALKRHGAYPFPQA
;
A
#
# COMPACT_ATOMS: atom_id res chain seq x y z
N MET A 1 12.09 24.54 -0.82
CA MET A 1 11.75 23.85 -2.08
C MET A 1 10.48 23.03 -1.84
N GLY A 2 9.31 23.57 -2.16
CA GLY A 2 8.02 22.89 -1.94
C GLY A 2 7.79 21.85 -3.04
N ALA A 3 7.88 20.57 -2.71
CA ALA A 3 7.51 19.51 -3.64
C ALA A 3 6.03 19.67 -4.00
N LYS A 4 5.74 19.89 -5.29
CA LYS A 4 4.36 19.90 -5.80
C LYS A 4 3.69 18.60 -5.39
N VAL A 5 2.58 18.69 -4.66
CA VAL A 5 1.66 17.57 -4.42
C VAL A 5 1.08 17.19 -5.78
N SER A 6 1.75 16.27 -6.48
CA SER A 6 1.25 15.73 -7.74
C SER A 6 0.08 14.83 -7.41
N LYS A 7 -1.15 15.24 -7.72
CA LYS A 7 -2.31 14.34 -7.62
C LYS A 7 -2.12 13.16 -8.58
N ILE A 8 -2.62 12.00 -8.20
CA ILE A 8 -2.70 10.82 -9.08
C ILE A 8 -3.43 11.23 -10.36
N SER A 9 -2.89 10.88 -11.53
CA SER A 9 -3.56 11.11 -12.81
C SER A 9 -4.74 10.15 -12.99
N ALA A 10 -5.73 10.53 -13.81
CA ALA A 10 -6.86 9.65 -14.12
C ALA A 10 -6.42 8.30 -14.73
N GLN A 11 -5.31 8.29 -15.48
CA GLN A 11 -4.74 7.06 -16.05
C GLN A 11 -4.13 6.16 -14.98
N GLU A 12 -3.43 6.72 -13.99
CA GLU A 12 -2.93 5.98 -12.83
C GLU A 12 -4.08 5.44 -11.98
N GLU A 13 -5.10 6.26 -11.73
CA GLU A 13 -6.28 5.86 -10.98
C GLU A 13 -7.02 4.69 -11.65
N ALA A 14 -7.21 4.74 -12.98
CA ALA A 14 -7.81 3.66 -13.73
C ALA A 14 -6.97 2.36 -13.69
N ARG A 15 -5.63 2.47 -13.73
CA ARG A 15 -4.73 1.30 -13.60
C ARG A 15 -4.81 0.69 -12.20
N ILE A 16 -4.76 1.52 -11.15
CA ILE A 16 -4.91 1.09 -9.76
C ILE A 16 -6.25 0.41 -9.58
N ALA A 17 -7.35 1.03 -10.04
CA ALA A 17 -8.70 0.47 -9.94
C ALA A 17 -8.79 -0.89 -10.62
N LYS A 18 -8.17 -1.08 -11.79
CA LYS A 18 -8.19 -2.35 -12.53
C LYS A 18 -7.31 -3.42 -11.87
N LYS A 19 -6.07 -3.10 -11.51
CA LYS A 19 -5.09 -4.09 -11.02
C LYS A 19 -5.21 -4.41 -9.54
N CYS A 20 -5.66 -3.45 -8.74
CA CYS A 20 -5.77 -3.59 -7.30
C CYS A 20 -7.19 -3.90 -6.82
N VAL A 21 -8.14 -4.16 -7.74
CA VAL A 21 -9.55 -4.42 -7.41
C VAL A 21 -9.73 -5.50 -6.35
N ALA A 22 -9.07 -6.66 -6.50
CA ALA A 22 -9.24 -7.79 -5.57
C ALA A 22 -8.79 -7.43 -4.15
N ARG A 23 -7.64 -6.76 -4.02
CA ARG A 23 -7.09 -6.30 -2.73
C ARG A 23 -7.96 -5.21 -2.11
N ARG A 24 -8.48 -4.31 -2.94
CA ARG A 24 -9.40 -3.24 -2.55
C ARG A 24 -10.70 -3.82 -2.00
N THR A 25 -11.32 -4.75 -2.73
CA THR A 25 -12.55 -5.44 -2.30
C THR A 25 -12.33 -6.22 -1.02
N ALA A 26 -11.23 -6.97 -0.89
CA ALA A 26 -10.91 -7.71 0.31
C ALA A 26 -10.71 -6.79 1.53
N TYR A 27 -9.97 -5.69 1.37
CA TYR A 27 -9.76 -4.71 2.43
C TYR A 27 -11.08 -4.10 2.90
N TYR A 28 -11.90 -3.58 2.00
CA TYR A 28 -13.18 -2.98 2.38
C TYR A 28 -14.17 -3.99 2.96
N GLY A 29 -14.20 -5.21 2.42
CA GLY A 29 -15.00 -6.30 3.00
C GLY A 29 -14.57 -6.62 4.43
N CYS A 30 -13.26 -6.66 4.69
CA CYS A 30 -12.75 -6.86 6.04
C CYS A 30 -13.13 -5.70 6.96
N VAL A 31 -12.94 -4.45 6.53
CA VAL A 31 -13.26 -3.26 7.35
C VAL A 31 -14.75 -3.23 7.68
N ALA A 32 -15.61 -3.58 6.71
CA ALA A 32 -17.05 -3.67 6.92
C ALA A 32 -17.43 -4.77 7.92
N ALA A 33 -16.71 -5.90 7.92
CA ALA A 33 -16.92 -7.00 8.86
C ALA A 33 -16.34 -6.72 10.27
N ASN A 34 -15.28 -5.91 10.37
CA ASN A 34 -14.53 -5.66 11.61
C ASN A 34 -14.59 -4.18 12.03
N LYS A 35 -15.79 -3.58 12.04
CA LYS A 35 -15.97 -2.14 12.39
C LYS A 35 -15.43 -1.78 13.78
N ALA A 36 -15.50 -2.71 14.72
CA ALA A 36 -15.02 -2.52 16.09
C ALA A 36 -13.49 -2.66 16.23
N ASP A 37 -12.84 -3.37 15.31
CA ASP A 37 -11.38 -3.51 15.29
C ASP A 37 -10.82 -3.43 13.85
N PRO A 38 -10.62 -2.21 13.33
CA PRO A 38 -10.01 -2.01 12.01
C PRO A 38 -8.58 -2.59 11.91
N LYS A 39 -7.90 -2.82 13.04
CA LYS A 39 -6.55 -3.43 13.04
C LYS A 39 -6.60 -4.89 12.63
N ALA A 40 -7.75 -5.56 12.68
CA ALA A 40 -7.89 -6.91 12.11
C ALA A 40 -7.60 -6.94 10.60
N CYS A 41 -7.83 -5.82 9.89
CA CYS A 41 -7.70 -5.72 8.43
C CYS A 41 -6.33 -5.21 7.96
N GLU A 42 -5.41 -5.06 8.90
CA GLU A 42 -4.12 -4.43 8.69
C GLU A 42 -3.28 -5.14 7.59
N ARG A 43 -3.37 -6.46 7.47
CA ARG A 43 -2.65 -7.21 6.42
C ARG A 43 -3.20 -6.90 5.03
N LEU A 44 -4.51 -6.74 4.90
CA LEU A 44 -5.18 -6.39 3.65
C LEU A 44 -4.89 -4.93 3.28
N GLU A 45 -4.83 -4.05 4.27
CA GLU A 45 -4.39 -2.67 4.08
C GLU A 45 -2.97 -2.63 3.49
N ALA A 46 -2.03 -3.37 4.08
CA ALA A 46 -0.65 -3.44 3.59
C ALA A 46 -0.58 -3.96 2.15
N ALA A 47 -1.34 -5.01 1.83
CA ALA A 47 -1.46 -5.54 0.47
C ALA A 47 -2.00 -4.51 -0.53
N LEU A 48 -2.97 -3.71 -0.12
CA LEU A 48 -3.53 -2.64 -0.95
C LEU A 48 -2.57 -1.46 -1.12
N VAL A 49 -1.84 -1.07 -0.07
CA VAL A 49 -0.76 -0.06 -0.12
C VAL A 49 0.30 -0.47 -1.14
N MET A 50 0.82 -1.69 -1.04
CA MET A 50 1.84 -2.19 -1.97
C MET A 50 1.36 -2.16 -3.42
N CYS A 51 0.14 -2.67 -3.68
CA CYS A 51 -0.41 -2.69 -5.04
C CYS A 51 -0.64 -1.28 -5.60
N THR A 52 -1.14 -0.37 -4.77
CA THR A 52 -1.38 1.02 -5.20
C THR A 52 -0.07 1.72 -5.52
N ALA A 53 0.94 1.56 -4.66
CA ALA A 53 2.24 2.18 -4.83
C ALA A 53 3.01 1.63 -6.04
N SER A 54 2.89 0.33 -6.36
CA SER A 54 3.56 -0.26 -7.53
C SER A 54 3.07 0.31 -8.86
N GLU A 55 1.86 0.89 -8.89
CA GLU A 55 1.28 1.51 -10.08
C GLU A 55 1.58 3.01 -10.20
N LEU A 56 2.22 3.61 -9.19
CA LEU A 56 2.61 5.01 -9.17
C LEU A 56 4.11 5.16 -9.40
N ALA A 57 4.48 5.87 -10.47
CA ALA A 57 5.90 6.09 -10.79
C ALA A 57 6.64 6.84 -9.67
N SER A 58 5.94 7.74 -8.97
CA SER A 58 6.47 8.49 -7.83
C SER A 58 6.73 7.65 -6.58
N CYS A 59 6.16 6.45 -6.49
CA CYS A 59 6.36 5.52 -5.37
C CYS A 59 7.36 4.41 -5.72
N LYS A 60 8.02 4.46 -6.89
CA LYS A 60 8.91 3.40 -7.38
C LYS A 60 10.09 3.12 -6.44
N GLU A 61 10.68 4.16 -5.87
CA GLU A 61 11.81 4.03 -4.93
C GLU A 61 11.40 3.28 -3.65
N ALA A 62 10.35 3.78 -2.97
CA ALA A 62 9.79 3.13 -1.78
C ALA A 62 9.29 1.69 -2.07
N SER A 63 8.75 1.46 -3.27
CA SER A 63 8.30 0.11 -3.68
C SER A 63 9.48 -0.84 -3.84
N GLY A 64 10.59 -0.38 -4.42
CA GLY A 64 11.81 -1.17 -4.57
C GLY A 64 12.53 -1.43 -3.24
N GLU A 65 12.43 -0.53 -2.26
CA GLU A 65 12.92 -0.78 -0.89
C GLU A 65 12.10 -1.87 -0.19
N HIS A 66 10.77 -1.77 -0.27
CA HIS A 66 9.89 -2.78 0.29
C HIS A 66 10.09 -4.16 -0.38
N GLU A 67 10.23 -4.21 -1.70
CA GLU A 67 10.50 -5.45 -2.44
C GLU A 67 11.84 -6.08 -2.03
N ARG A 68 12.88 -5.27 -1.81
CA ARG A 68 14.18 -5.74 -1.30
C ARG A 68 14.06 -6.32 0.10
N CYS A 69 13.36 -5.64 1.01
CA CYS A 69 13.10 -6.15 2.34
C CYS A 69 12.34 -7.49 2.28
N PHE A 70 11.25 -7.54 1.52
CA PHE A 70 10.45 -8.76 1.36
C PHE A 70 11.26 -9.92 0.78
N THR A 71 12.02 -9.67 -0.29
CA THR A 71 12.87 -10.68 -0.92
C THR A 71 13.95 -11.19 0.03
N SER A 72 14.56 -10.30 0.82
CA SER A 72 15.56 -10.67 1.83
C SER A 72 14.96 -11.61 2.90
N LEU A 73 13.75 -11.33 3.36
CA LEU A 73 13.06 -12.16 4.36
C LEU A 73 12.67 -13.53 3.82
N MET A 74 12.20 -13.57 2.57
CA MET A 74 11.90 -14.83 1.89
C MET A 74 13.15 -15.68 1.70
N ASN A 75 14.28 -15.07 1.31
CA ASN A 75 15.55 -15.77 1.09
C ASN A 75 16.18 -16.28 2.40
N THR A 76 15.95 -15.59 3.51
CA THR A 76 16.49 -15.98 4.82
C THR A 76 15.59 -16.94 5.59
N GLY A 77 14.38 -17.25 5.07
CA GLY A 77 13.37 -18.04 5.77
C GLY A 77 12.87 -17.38 7.06
N ARG A 78 13.19 -16.10 7.27
CA ARG A 78 12.85 -15.32 8.48
C ARG A 78 11.55 -14.55 8.34
N TYR A 79 10.80 -14.77 7.26
CA TYR A 79 9.51 -14.14 7.08
C TYR A 79 8.53 -14.61 8.16
N ASN A 80 8.38 -13.82 9.22
CA ASN A 80 7.44 -14.06 10.31
C ASN A 80 6.19 -13.17 10.19
N GLY A 81 6.02 -12.51 9.03
CA GLY A 81 4.89 -11.66 8.72
C GLY A 81 5.17 -10.17 8.92
N ARG A 82 4.13 -9.45 9.37
CA ARG A 82 3.95 -7.99 9.19
C ARG A 82 5.01 -7.06 9.81
N ARG A 83 5.87 -7.55 10.71
CA ARG A 83 6.79 -6.69 11.48
C ARG A 83 8.16 -6.48 10.84
N ASP A 84 8.47 -7.25 9.80
CA ASP A 84 9.83 -7.30 9.29
C ASP A 84 10.14 -6.18 8.27
N CYS A 85 9.13 -5.57 7.63
CA CYS A 85 9.28 -4.45 6.68
C CYS A 85 8.39 -3.23 7.04
N THR A 86 8.19 -2.93 8.32
CA THR A 86 7.29 -1.85 8.74
C THR A 86 7.78 -0.47 8.32
N VAL A 87 9.10 -0.26 8.29
CA VAL A 87 9.70 1.02 7.89
C VAL A 87 9.41 1.32 6.42
N GLU A 88 9.58 0.31 5.57
CA GLU A 88 9.33 0.40 4.13
C GLU A 88 7.83 0.56 3.85
N LEU A 89 6.98 -0.13 4.62
CA LEU A 89 5.53 0.02 4.50
C LEU A 89 5.06 1.43 4.92
N ASP A 90 5.64 2.01 5.97
CA ASP A 90 5.35 3.38 6.38
C ASP A 90 5.85 4.41 5.36
N ALA A 91 7.01 4.16 4.74
CA ALA A 91 7.52 4.97 3.63
C ALA A 91 6.56 4.94 2.42
N LEU A 92 6.00 3.76 2.09
CA LEU A 92 4.98 3.62 1.05
C LEU A 92 3.71 4.40 1.39
N LYS A 93 3.19 4.26 2.62
CA LYS A 93 2.03 5.02 3.09
C LYS A 93 2.27 6.53 3.02
N ALA A 94 3.45 6.99 3.42
CA ALA A 94 3.84 8.40 3.34
C ALA A 94 3.91 8.89 1.89
N ALA A 95 4.46 8.09 0.97
CA ALA A 95 4.49 8.40 -0.45
C ALA A 95 3.07 8.52 -1.02
N LEU A 96 2.21 7.53 -0.77
CA LEU A 96 0.80 7.55 -1.18
C LEU A 96 0.05 8.77 -0.62
N LYS A 97 0.31 9.14 0.64
CA LYS A 97 -0.30 10.30 1.29
C LYS A 97 0.06 11.61 0.58
N ARG A 98 1.30 11.75 0.08
CA ARG A 98 1.73 12.93 -0.71
C ARG A 98 0.96 13.06 -2.02
N HIS A 99 0.36 12.00 -2.53
CA HIS A 99 -0.43 11.98 -3.76
C HIS A 99 -1.94 12.01 -3.52
N GLY A 100 -2.39 12.03 -2.25
CA GLY A 100 -3.80 11.91 -1.90
C GLY A 100 -4.37 10.50 -2.12
N ALA A 101 -3.51 9.50 -2.31
CA ALA A 101 -3.89 8.10 -2.53
C ALA A 101 -4.15 7.34 -1.21
N TYR A 102 -3.78 7.93 -0.08
CA TYR A 102 -3.89 7.35 1.26
C TYR A 102 -4.21 8.43 2.32
N PRO A 103 -5.04 8.16 3.34
CA PRO A 103 -5.74 6.89 3.60
C PRO A 103 -6.74 6.55 2.50
N PHE A 104 -6.95 5.26 2.24
CA PHE A 104 -7.93 4.85 1.25
C PHE A 104 -9.32 5.33 1.68
N PRO A 105 -10.09 5.97 0.79
CA PRO A 105 -11.45 6.36 1.11
C PRO A 105 -12.22 5.11 1.55
N GLN A 106 -12.96 5.18 2.65
CA GLN A 106 -13.85 4.08 3.02
C GLN A 106 -14.99 4.07 2.01
N ALA A 107 -15.23 2.91 1.37
CA ALA A 107 -16.31 2.74 0.40
C ALA A 107 -17.69 2.92 1.03
#